data_AF-A0AAD9NQK9-F1
#
_entry.id   AF-A0AAD9NQK9-F1
#
_cell.length_a   1.000
_cell.length_b   1.000
_cell.length_c   1.000
_cell.angle_alpha   90.00
_cell.angle_beta   90.00
_cell.angle_gamma   90.00
#
_symmetry.space_group_name_H-M   'P 1'
#
loop_
_entity.id
_entity.type
_entity.pdbx_description
1 polymer ?
#
loop_
_entity_poly.entity_id
_entity_poly.type
_entity_poly.pdbx_seq_one_letter_code
_entity_poly.pdbx_strand_id
1 'polypeptide(L)'
;MGFFDGWRKNHGPTLYGSLKTAVTSDVLEAGLIYCGVILAFSFFIVLPGFKGKQIFFAFLRMFVGVFVLTSIVLCNYGQEWEVATVESKTQYRAGLRQDITAHIGVKIGLRSINVTLKGVRLAMLLSSGVRLAMVTVVRGIPVVQPFLHGLVNETINYNERFSWDNEGWTQGRMGFGPRGRWSRNT
;
A
#
# COMPACT_ATOMS: atom_id res chain seq x y z
N MET A 1 -34.44 -23.47 -11.90
CA MET A 1 -34.32 -22.14 -11.28
C MET A 1 -33.73 -22.31 -9.90
N GLY A 2 -32.68 -21.57 -9.56
CA GLY A 2 -31.95 -21.74 -8.29
C GLY A 2 -32.63 -21.05 -7.11
N PHE A 3 -32.45 -21.60 -5.91
CA PHE A 3 -33.00 -21.09 -4.64
C PHE A 3 -32.71 -19.59 -4.36
N PHE A 4 -31.70 -19.01 -5.03
CA PHE A 4 -31.25 -17.62 -4.84
C PHE A 4 -31.86 -16.59 -5.84
N ASP A 5 -32.88 -16.95 -6.62
CA ASP A 5 -33.48 -16.05 -7.64
C ASP A 5 -34.72 -15.26 -7.19
N GLY A 6 -35.24 -15.48 -5.99
CA GLY A 6 -36.61 -15.05 -5.61
C GLY A 6 -36.90 -13.55 -5.54
N TRP A 7 -35.89 -12.67 -5.59
CA TRP A 7 -36.06 -11.22 -5.37
C TRP A 7 -35.26 -10.33 -6.34
N ARG A 8 -34.68 -10.89 -7.40
CA ARG A 8 -33.90 -10.11 -8.38
C ARG A 8 -34.79 -9.73 -9.56
N LYS A 9 -35.02 -8.43 -9.78
CA LYS A 9 -35.81 -7.91 -10.92
C LYS A 9 -35.13 -8.13 -12.29
N ASN A 10 -33.80 -8.23 -12.32
CA ASN A 10 -33.02 -8.41 -13.55
C ASN A 10 -32.11 -9.63 -13.43
N HIS A 11 -32.38 -10.68 -14.20
CA HIS A 11 -31.60 -11.93 -14.23
C HIS A 11 -30.33 -11.79 -15.10
N GLY A 12 -29.57 -10.70 -14.93
CA GLY A 12 -28.42 -10.35 -15.75
C GLY A 12 -27.06 -10.48 -15.03
N PRO A 13 -25.94 -10.44 -15.79
CA PRO A 13 -24.60 -10.30 -15.21
C PRO A 13 -24.52 -9.03 -14.34
N THR A 14 -23.55 -8.96 -13.42
CA THR A 14 -23.38 -7.81 -12.50
C THR A 14 -23.39 -6.49 -13.29
N LEU A 15 -24.41 -5.65 -13.07
CA LEU A 15 -24.61 -4.39 -13.80
C LEU A 15 -23.53 -3.33 -13.54
N TYR A 16 -22.70 -3.52 -12.51
CA TYR A 16 -21.63 -2.59 -12.17
C TYR A 16 -20.34 -3.01 -12.89
N GLY A 17 -19.72 -2.06 -13.61
CA GLY A 17 -18.38 -2.25 -14.17
C GLY A 17 -17.32 -2.45 -13.09
N SER A 18 -16.12 -2.89 -13.48
CA SER A 18 -15.00 -3.11 -12.56
C SER A 18 -14.44 -1.78 -12.00
N LEU A 19 -15.12 -1.17 -11.03
CA LEU A 19 -14.62 -0.07 -10.21
C LEU A 19 -13.93 -0.63 -8.97
N LYS A 20 -12.73 -1.19 -9.14
CA LYS A 20 -11.84 -1.48 -8.02
C LYS A 20 -11.13 -0.18 -7.62
N THR A 21 -11.69 0.57 -6.67
CA THR A 21 -10.93 1.61 -5.99
C THR A 21 -9.91 0.93 -5.09
N ALA A 22 -8.63 1.04 -5.44
CA ALA A 22 -7.57 0.55 -4.58
C ALA A 22 -7.64 1.27 -3.23
N VAL A 23 -7.48 0.51 -2.14
CA VAL A 23 -7.40 1.11 -0.80
C VAL A 23 -6.13 1.95 -0.74
N THR A 24 -6.27 3.25 -0.49
CA THR A 24 -5.15 4.22 -0.52
C THR A 24 -4.27 4.18 0.72
N SER A 25 -4.79 3.65 1.83
CA SER A 25 -4.15 3.66 3.15
C SER A 25 -4.21 2.27 3.79
N ASP A 26 -3.28 1.96 4.70
CA ASP A 26 -3.30 0.65 5.38
C ASP A 26 -4.58 0.52 6.22
N VAL A 27 -5.34 -0.55 5.96
CA VAL A 27 -6.60 -0.85 6.63
C VAL A 27 -6.38 -1.05 8.12
N LEU A 28 -5.26 -1.65 8.51
CA LEU A 28 -4.94 -1.90 9.92
C LEU A 28 -4.66 -0.59 10.65
N GLU A 29 -3.85 0.27 10.07
CA GLU A 29 -3.52 1.59 10.63
C GLU A 29 -4.78 2.45 10.78
N ALA A 30 -5.59 2.52 9.72
CA ALA A 30 -6.85 3.26 9.74
C ALA A 30 -7.83 2.71 10.80
N GLY A 31 -7.93 1.38 10.93
CA GLY A 31 -8.75 0.73 11.95
C GLY A 31 -8.28 1.05 13.37
N LEU A 32 -6.97 1.07 13.62
CA LEU A 32 -6.39 1.42 14.93
C LEU A 32 -6.62 2.89 15.30
N ILE A 33 -6.47 3.81 14.35
CA ILE A 33 -6.81 5.23 14.54
C ILE A 33 -8.29 5.35 14.91
N TYR A 34 -9.17 4.66 14.18
CA TYR A 34 -10.61 4.70 14.43
C TYR A 34 -10.98 4.20 15.83
N CYS A 35 -10.37 3.09 16.29
CA CYS A 35 -10.54 2.59 17.66
C CYS A 35 -10.10 3.62 18.71
N GLY A 36 -8.94 4.28 18.51
CA GLY A 36 -8.46 5.33 19.41
C GLY A 36 -9.41 6.53 19.48
N VAL A 37 -9.98 6.93 18.35
CA VAL A 37 -10.97 8.03 18.25
C VAL A 37 -12.27 7.67 18.97
N ILE A 38 -12.79 6.44 18.80
CA ILE A 38 -14.00 5.99 19.52
C ILE A 38 -13.76 6.01 21.03
N LEU A 39 -12.62 5.50 21.50
CA LEU A 39 -12.27 5.54 22.92
C LEU A 39 -12.19 6.96 23.44
N ALA A 40 -11.52 7.87 22.70
CA ALA A 40 -11.47 9.28 23.06
C ALA A 40 -12.88 9.87 23.16
N PHE A 41 -13.74 9.62 22.16
CA PHE A 41 -15.12 10.11 22.13
C PHE A 41 -15.96 9.57 23.30
N SER A 42 -15.79 8.30 23.64
CA SER A 42 -16.43 7.70 24.82
C SER A 42 -16.04 8.45 26.10
N PHE A 43 -14.76 8.82 26.27
CA PHE A 43 -14.34 9.59 27.44
C PHE A 43 -14.85 11.03 27.41
N PHE A 44 -14.98 11.65 26.23
CA PHE A 44 -15.58 12.98 26.09
C PHE A 44 -17.02 13.02 26.60
N ILE A 45 -17.81 11.98 26.34
CA ILE A 45 -19.20 11.86 26.85
C ILE A 45 -19.25 11.75 28.38
N VAL A 46 -18.21 11.20 29.02
CA VAL A 46 -18.14 11.03 30.48
C VAL A 46 -17.72 12.32 31.19
N LEU A 47 -17.06 13.26 30.51
CA LEU A 47 -16.58 14.53 31.08
C LEU A 47 -17.62 15.37 31.85
N PRO A 48 -18.90 15.48 31.42
CA PRO A 48 -19.91 16.24 32.16
C PRO A 48 -20.20 15.70 33.57
N GLY A 49 -19.79 14.46 33.87
CA GLY A 49 -19.94 13.85 35.19
C GLY A 49 -18.99 14.41 36.26
N PHE A 50 -17.93 15.11 35.87
CA PHE A 50 -16.98 15.72 36.81
C PHE A 50 -17.43 17.14 37.18
N LYS A 51 -17.21 17.56 38.43
CA LYS A 51 -17.64 18.88 38.93
C LYS A 51 -16.47 19.87 39.00
N GLY A 52 -16.73 21.12 38.58
CA GLY A 52 -15.84 22.27 38.82
C GLY A 52 -14.52 22.27 38.03
N LYS A 53 -13.47 22.86 38.61
CA LYS A 53 -12.16 23.08 37.95
C LYS A 53 -11.36 21.79 37.68
N GLN A 54 -11.74 20.67 38.31
CA GLN A 54 -11.08 19.37 38.12
C GLN A 54 -11.39 18.74 36.74
N ILE A 55 -12.46 19.18 36.06
CA ILE A 55 -12.84 18.69 34.73
C ILE A 55 -11.70 18.89 33.73
N PHE A 56 -11.03 20.04 33.76
CA PHE A 56 -9.93 20.34 32.83
C PHE A 56 -8.72 19.43 33.04
N PHE A 57 -8.33 19.20 34.30
CA PHE A 57 -7.22 18.29 34.63
C PHE A 57 -7.57 16.83 34.32
N ALA A 58 -8.81 16.41 34.60
CA ALA A 58 -9.30 15.08 34.25
C ALA A 58 -9.34 14.87 32.73
N PHE A 59 -9.79 15.88 31.98
CA PHE A 59 -9.77 15.89 30.53
C PHE A 59 -8.35 15.73 29.97
N LEU A 60 -7.42 16.57 30.41
CA LEU A 60 -6.03 16.53 29.95
C LEU A 60 -5.40 15.17 30.23
N ARG A 61 -5.61 14.62 31.44
CA ARG A 61 -5.09 13.31 31.83
C ARG A 61 -5.65 12.18 30.97
N MET A 62 -6.96 12.15 30.72
CA MET A 62 -7.59 11.13 29.88
C MET A 62 -7.15 11.26 28.42
N PHE A 63 -7.11 12.49 27.88
CA PHE A 63 -6.70 12.74 26.51
C PHE A 63 -5.25 12.30 26.27
N VAL A 64 -4.31 12.69 27.13
CA VAL A 64 -2.90 12.27 27.04
C VAL A 64 -2.77 10.76 27.17
N GLY A 65 -3.52 10.13 28.08
CA GLY A 65 -3.50 8.67 28.24
C GLY A 65 -3.94 7.92 26.98
N VAL A 66 -5.08 8.31 26.39
CA VAL A 66 -5.58 7.70 25.15
C VAL A 66 -4.66 8.00 23.96
N PHE A 67 -4.12 9.21 23.90
CA PHE A 67 -3.18 9.60 22.85
C PHE A 67 -1.91 8.75 22.90
N VAL A 68 -1.30 8.61 24.09
CA VAL A 68 -0.10 7.77 24.27
C VAL A 68 -0.41 6.31 23.96
N LEU A 69 -1.53 5.77 24.44
CA LEU A 69 -1.94 4.39 24.16
C LEU A 69 -2.10 4.16 22.65
N THR A 70 -2.82 5.04 21.96
CA THR A 70 -3.05 4.93 20.51
C THR A 70 -1.74 5.08 19.75
N SER A 71 -0.88 6.02 20.14
CA SER A 71 0.42 6.26 19.51
C SER A 71 1.36 5.07 19.65
N ILE A 72 1.47 4.46 20.84
CA ILE A 72 2.30 3.26 21.03
C ILE A 72 1.84 2.11 20.13
N VAL A 73 0.53 1.90 20.04
CA VAL A 73 -0.04 0.84 19.20
C VAL A 73 0.22 1.13 17.72
N LEU A 74 0.01 2.37 17.26
CA LEU A 74 0.30 2.77 15.88
C LEU A 74 1.79 2.64 15.55
N CYS A 75 2.68 3.08 16.43
CA CYS A 75 4.13 2.91 16.25
C CYS A 75 4.53 1.43 16.10
N ASN A 76 3.86 0.50 16.80
CA ASN A 76 4.15 -0.93 16.66
C ASN A 76 3.80 -1.48 15.26
N TYR A 77 2.71 -0.99 14.66
CA TYR A 77 2.23 -1.42 13.34
C TYR A 77 2.68 -0.53 12.18
N GLY A 78 3.23 0.65 12.48
CA GLY A 78 3.72 1.60 11.50
C GLY A 78 4.85 1.03 10.65
N GLN A 79 4.81 1.33 9.35
CA GLN A 79 5.80 0.86 8.38
C GLN A 79 6.84 1.92 7.99
N GLU A 80 6.79 3.10 8.62
CA GLU A 80 7.57 4.28 8.21
C GLU A 80 8.72 4.61 9.17
N TRP A 81 9.32 3.57 9.77
CA TRP A 81 10.43 3.76 10.70
C TRP A 81 11.72 4.15 9.98
N GLU A 82 11.97 3.55 8.83
CA GLU A 82 13.05 3.93 7.93
C GLU A 82 12.52 3.91 6.50
N VAL A 83 12.78 4.97 5.75
CA VAL A 83 12.33 5.11 4.36
C VAL A 83 13.54 5.39 3.48
N ALA A 84 13.81 4.49 2.55
CA ALA A 84 14.87 4.62 1.57
C ALA A 84 14.27 4.61 0.16
N THR A 85 14.77 5.48 -0.72
CA THR A 85 14.39 5.48 -2.14
C THR A 85 15.63 5.56 -2.99
N VAL A 86 15.76 4.64 -3.94
CA VAL A 86 16.90 4.54 -4.85
C VAL A 86 16.38 4.33 -6.27
N GLU A 87 16.98 5.03 -7.23
CA GLU A 87 16.76 4.77 -8.64
C GLU A 87 17.86 3.83 -9.14
N SER A 88 17.48 2.68 -9.69
CA SER A 88 18.44 1.70 -10.19
C SER A 88 17.90 0.96 -11.41
N LYS A 89 18.83 0.44 -12.21
CA LYS A 89 18.51 -0.44 -13.35
C LYS A 89 18.36 -1.86 -12.81
N THR A 90 17.18 -2.43 -12.95
CA THR A 90 16.87 -3.78 -12.48
C THR A 90 16.14 -4.57 -13.55
N GLN A 91 16.28 -5.89 -13.51
CA GLN A 91 15.60 -6.78 -14.43
C GLN A 91 14.10 -6.81 -14.09
N TYR A 92 13.25 -6.52 -15.09
CA TYR A 92 11.80 -6.41 -14.88
C TYR A 92 11.11 -7.74 -14.51
N ARG A 93 11.53 -8.85 -15.12
CA ARG A 93 10.92 -10.17 -14.92
C ARG A 93 11.94 -11.29 -15.08
N ALA A 94 11.83 -12.31 -14.22
CA ALA A 94 12.61 -13.54 -14.36
C ALA A 94 12.41 -14.17 -15.75
N GLY A 95 13.49 -14.52 -16.43
CA GLY A 95 13.48 -15.06 -17.79
C GLY A 95 13.49 -14.02 -18.93
N LEU A 96 13.28 -12.74 -18.64
CA LEU A 96 13.46 -11.64 -19.60
C LEU A 96 14.80 -10.94 -19.34
N ARG A 97 15.72 -10.91 -20.32
CA ARG A 97 17.03 -10.23 -20.21
C ARG A 97 16.97 -8.70 -20.38
N GLN A 98 15.80 -8.10 -20.17
CA GLN A 98 15.59 -6.67 -20.39
C GLN A 98 15.61 -5.93 -19.04
N ASP A 99 16.55 -5.01 -18.94
CA ASP A 99 16.72 -4.15 -17.78
C ASP A 99 15.88 -2.89 -17.92
N ILE A 100 15.25 -2.50 -16.82
CA ILE A 100 14.40 -1.32 -16.73
C ILE A 100 14.97 -0.38 -15.68
N THR A 101 14.98 0.91 -15.97
CA THR A 101 15.23 1.92 -14.94
C THR A 101 13.96 2.05 -14.10
N ALA A 102 14.05 1.79 -12.80
CA ALA A 102 12.93 1.84 -11.89
C ALA A 102 13.30 2.59 -10.61
N HIS A 103 12.31 3.28 -10.04
CA HIS A 103 12.39 3.85 -8.70
C HIS A 103 11.99 2.77 -7.69
N ILE A 104 12.92 2.38 -6.85
CA ILE A 104 12.74 1.39 -5.79
C ILE A 104 12.61 2.16 -4.48
N GLY A 105 11.44 2.09 -3.85
CA GLY A 105 11.18 2.64 -2.53
C GLY A 105 11.03 1.51 -1.52
N VAL A 106 11.80 1.55 -0.44
CA VAL A 106 11.72 0.60 0.68
C VAL A 106 11.23 1.35 1.91
N LYS A 107 10.15 0.87 2.51
CA LYS A 107 9.63 1.32 3.81
C LYS A 107 9.80 0.19 4.81
N ILE A 108 10.56 0.43 5.86
CA ILE A 108 10.84 -0.54 6.91
C ILE A 108 10.03 -0.17 8.14
N GLY A 109 9.25 -1.12 8.65
CA GLY A 109 8.60 -1.06 9.95
C GLY A 109 9.19 -2.07 10.93
N LEU A 110 8.75 -2.02 12.20
CA LEU A 110 9.27 -2.91 13.24
C LEU A 110 9.08 -4.41 12.92
N ARG A 111 8.03 -4.76 12.19
CA ARG A 111 7.60 -6.16 11.97
C ARG A 111 7.38 -6.50 10.50
N SER A 112 7.66 -5.57 9.60
CA SER A 112 7.40 -5.74 8.17
C SER A 112 8.24 -4.80 7.33
N ILE A 113 8.51 -5.21 6.10
CA ILE A 113 9.12 -4.36 5.07
C ILE A 113 8.18 -4.31 3.88
N ASN A 114 8.01 -3.11 3.35
CA ASN A 114 7.23 -2.82 2.18
C ASN A 114 8.16 -2.26 1.09
N VAL A 115 8.31 -3.02 0.00
CA VAL A 115 9.13 -2.67 -1.15
C VAL A 115 8.22 -2.32 -2.31
N THR A 116 8.40 -1.12 -2.84
CA THR A 116 7.68 -0.60 -3.98
C THR A 116 8.65 -0.41 -5.14
N LEU A 117 8.29 -0.90 -6.31
CA LEU A 117 9.02 -0.68 -7.55
C LEU A 117 8.09 0.05 -8.52
N LYS A 118 8.51 1.24 -8.95
CA LYS A 118 7.77 2.08 -9.90
C LYS A 118 8.59 2.25 -11.17
N GLY A 119 7.99 1.90 -12.31
CA GLY A 119 8.59 2.15 -13.62
C GLY A 119 8.74 3.65 -13.91
N VAL A 120 9.84 4.04 -14.57
CA VAL A 120 10.07 5.44 -14.97
C VAL A 120 9.09 5.83 -16.09
N ARG A 121 8.53 7.04 -15.99
CA ARG A 121 7.52 7.55 -16.95
C ARG A 121 8.15 7.86 -18.32
N LEU A 122 7.37 7.62 -19.38
CA LEU A 122 7.71 7.91 -20.79
C LEU A 122 8.22 9.34 -21.02
N ALA A 123 7.65 10.34 -20.31
CA ALA A 123 8.09 11.74 -20.42
C ALA A 123 9.52 11.98 -19.89
N MET A 124 9.95 11.21 -18.89
CA MET A 124 11.29 11.29 -18.32
C MET A 124 12.33 10.61 -19.25
N LEU A 125 11.92 9.56 -19.97
CA LEU A 125 12.71 8.94 -21.04
C LEU A 125 12.89 9.86 -22.25
N LEU A 126 11.87 10.66 -22.60
CA LEU A 126 11.95 11.66 -23.66
C LEU A 126 12.86 12.84 -23.29
N SER A 127 12.85 13.28 -22.02
CA SER A 127 13.70 14.37 -21.51
C SER A 127 15.17 13.97 -21.37
N SER A 128 15.45 12.70 -21.06
CA SER A 128 16.82 12.16 -20.89
C SER A 128 17.53 11.82 -22.22
N GLY A 129 16.94 12.16 -23.36
CA GLY A 129 17.56 11.96 -24.68
C GLY A 129 17.63 10.48 -25.12
N VAL A 130 16.94 9.57 -24.42
CA VAL A 130 16.80 8.17 -24.83
C VAL A 130 15.95 8.15 -26.10
N ARG A 131 16.60 8.01 -27.26
CA ARG A 131 15.92 7.80 -28.53
C ARG A 131 15.11 6.51 -28.42
N LEU A 132 13.79 6.62 -28.38
CA LEU A 132 12.86 5.50 -28.45
C LEU A 132 13.05 4.80 -29.81
N ALA A 133 14.02 3.88 -29.87
CA ALA A 133 14.25 2.99 -31.01
C ALA A 133 13.09 1.99 -31.22
N MET A 134 12.01 2.12 -30.44
CA MET A 134 10.87 1.22 -30.37
C MET A 134 9.53 1.87 -30.75
N VAL A 135 9.54 3.07 -31.35
CA VAL A 135 8.37 3.59 -32.09
C VAL A 135 8.54 3.18 -33.54
N THR A 136 7.99 2.02 -33.88
CA THR A 136 7.94 1.60 -35.29
C THR A 136 6.78 2.32 -35.93
N VAL A 137 7.07 3.22 -36.87
CA VAL A 137 6.04 3.86 -37.70
C VAL A 137 5.59 2.82 -38.73
N VAL A 138 4.44 2.20 -38.50
CA VAL A 138 3.81 1.33 -39.50
C VAL A 138 2.77 2.19 -40.23
N ARG A 139 3.01 2.50 -41.51
CA ARG A 139 2.12 3.30 -42.36
C ARG A 139 1.73 4.68 -41.79
N GLY A 140 2.70 5.43 -41.29
CA GLY A 140 2.48 6.82 -40.82
C GLY A 140 1.80 6.94 -39.46
N ILE A 141 1.41 5.82 -38.84
CA ILE A 141 0.85 5.79 -37.48
C ILE A 141 2.00 5.42 -36.51
N PRO A 142 2.29 6.25 -35.49
CA PRO A 142 3.24 5.89 -34.46
C PRO A 142 2.65 4.77 -33.59
N VAL A 143 3.18 3.55 -33.73
CA VAL A 143 2.80 2.41 -32.89
C VAL A 143 3.82 2.29 -31.76
N VAL A 144 3.39 2.59 -30.53
CA VAL A 144 4.16 2.29 -29.32
C VAL A 144 4.18 0.77 -29.16
N GLN A 145 5.36 0.16 -29.07
CA GLN A 145 5.45 -1.28 -28.83
C GLN A 145 4.68 -1.65 -27.55
N PRO A 146 3.89 -2.74 -27.55
CA PRO A 146 3.02 -3.11 -26.43
C PRO A 146 3.79 -3.31 -25.12
N PHE A 147 5.09 -3.60 -25.22
CA PHE A 147 6.01 -3.72 -24.08
C PHE A 147 6.20 -2.40 -23.31
N LEU A 148 6.35 -1.26 -24.00
CA LEU A 148 6.49 0.05 -23.36
C LEU A 148 5.19 0.49 -22.66
N HIS A 149 4.04 0.09 -23.21
CA HIS A 149 2.74 0.42 -22.64
C HIS A 149 2.52 -0.24 -21.28
N GLY A 150 3.02 -1.47 -21.08
CA GLY A 150 2.95 -2.17 -19.80
C GLY A 150 3.90 -1.61 -18.74
N LEU A 151 5.01 -0.98 -19.14
CA LEU A 151 6.10 -0.63 -18.24
C LEU A 151 6.01 0.78 -17.66
N VAL A 152 5.39 1.70 -18.40
CA VAL A 152 5.40 3.15 -18.13
C VAL A 152 4.55 3.59 -16.93
N ASN A 153 3.73 2.70 -16.39
CA ASN A 153 2.87 3.04 -15.25
C ASN A 153 2.69 1.88 -14.28
N GLU A 154 3.45 0.79 -14.46
CA GLU A 154 3.33 -0.33 -13.56
C GLU A 154 4.01 -0.01 -12.23
N THR A 155 3.23 -0.21 -11.17
CA THR A 155 3.74 -0.21 -9.80
C THR A 155 3.63 -1.63 -9.27
N ILE A 156 4.77 -2.21 -8.93
CA ILE A 156 4.83 -3.49 -8.25
C ILE A 156 5.03 -3.23 -6.77
N ASN A 157 4.11 -3.74 -5.95
CA ASN A 157 4.17 -3.58 -4.51
C ASN A 157 4.34 -4.96 -3.85
N TYR A 158 5.39 -5.08 -3.07
CA TYR A 158 5.77 -6.27 -2.31
C TYR A 158 5.75 -5.94 -0.82
N ASN A 159 4.98 -6.70 -0.05
CA ASN A 159 4.95 -6.56 1.40
C ASN A 159 5.33 -7.90 2.04
N GLU A 160 6.39 -7.88 2.85
CA GLU A 160 6.84 -9.02 3.64
C GLU A 160 6.69 -8.71 5.13
N ARG A 161 6.15 -9.68 5.88
CA ARG A 161 6.03 -9.60 7.34
C ARG A 161 7.03 -10.56 7.97
N PHE A 162 7.79 -10.06 8.93
CA PHE A 162 8.72 -10.87 9.69
C PHE A 162 8.01 -11.52 10.87
N SER A 163 8.18 -12.83 11.05
CA SER A 163 7.90 -13.50 12.32
C SER A 163 9.19 -13.62 13.10
N TRP A 164 9.08 -13.41 14.41
CA TRP A 164 10.08 -13.84 15.38
C TRP A 164 9.61 -15.18 15.94
N ASP A 165 9.73 -16.23 15.16
CA ASP A 165 9.49 -17.59 15.61
C ASP A 165 10.74 -18.18 16.26
N ASN A 166 10.54 -19.22 17.07
CA ASN A 166 11.59 -19.87 17.87
C ASN A 166 12.72 -20.50 17.04
N GLU A 167 12.63 -20.45 15.70
CA GLU A 167 13.65 -20.93 14.76
C GLU A 167 14.67 -19.85 14.36
N GLY A 168 14.64 -18.68 15.01
CA GLY A 168 15.53 -17.57 14.71
C GLY A 168 15.14 -16.84 13.43
N TRP A 169 16.02 -15.98 12.93
CA TRP A 169 15.79 -15.19 11.71
C TRP A 169 15.65 -16.11 10.49
N THR A 170 14.43 -16.57 10.19
CA THR A 170 14.13 -17.26 8.94
C THR A 170 13.83 -16.22 7.87
N GLN A 171 14.88 -15.56 7.37
CA GLN A 171 14.76 -14.87 6.09
C GLN A 171 14.28 -15.92 5.09
N GLY A 172 13.12 -15.69 4.47
CA GLY A 172 12.59 -16.58 3.46
C GLY A 172 13.64 -16.91 2.39
N ARG A 173 13.44 -18.03 1.69
CA ARG A 173 14.29 -18.48 0.55
C ARG A 173 14.71 -17.27 -0.28
N MET A 174 15.99 -17.14 -0.69
CA MET A 174 16.48 -15.97 -1.45
C MET A 174 15.45 -15.52 -2.50
N GLY A 175 14.81 -14.38 -2.21
CA GLY A 175 13.74 -13.81 -3.01
C GLY A 175 12.35 -13.75 -2.38
N PHE A 176 11.97 -14.60 -1.40
CA PHE A 176 10.58 -14.66 -0.89
C PHE A 176 10.42 -15.29 0.52
N GLY A 177 9.72 -14.59 1.41
CA GLY A 177 9.15 -15.10 2.66
C GLY A 177 7.85 -15.92 2.47
N PRO A 178 7.52 -16.89 3.36
CA PRO A 178 6.29 -17.69 3.27
C PRO A 178 4.98 -16.88 3.32
N ARG A 179 5.04 -15.63 3.81
CA ARG A 179 3.90 -14.73 4.01
C ARG A 179 3.92 -13.51 3.09
N GLY A 180 4.81 -13.49 2.08
CA GLY A 180 4.89 -12.39 1.12
C GLY A 180 3.59 -12.24 0.33
N ARG A 181 3.05 -11.01 0.27
CA ARG A 181 1.87 -10.69 -0.54
C ARG A 181 2.27 -9.81 -1.71
N TRP A 182 1.93 -10.25 -2.92
CA TRP A 182 2.16 -9.52 -4.16
C TRP A 182 0.89 -8.84 -4.64
N SER A 183 1.02 -7.58 -5.06
CA SER A 183 -0.05 -6.86 -5.75
C SER A 183 0.52 -6.10 -6.93
N ARG A 184 -0.15 -6.23 -8.07
CA ARG A 184 0.17 -5.54 -9.31
C ARG A 184 -1.00 -4.66 -9.71
N ASN A 185 -0.73 -3.37 -9.88
CA ASN A 185 -1.68 -2.46 -10.49
C ASN A 185 -1.16 -2.14 -11.89
N THR A 186 -1.89 -2.61 -12.90
CA THR A 186 -1.68 -2.34 -14.33
C THR A 186 -2.59 -1.21 -14.79
#